data_AF-A0A937MHG5-F1
#
_entry.id   AF-A0A937MHG5-F1
#
_cell.length_a   1.000
_cell.length_b   1.000
_cell.length_c   1.000
_cell.angle_alpha   90.00
_cell.angle_beta   90.00
_cell.angle_gamma   90.00
#
_symmetry.space_group_name_H-M   'P 1'
#
loop_
_entity.id
_entity.type
_entity.pdbx_description
1 polymer ?
#
loop_
_entity_poly.entity_id
_entity_poly.type
_entity_poly.pdbx_seq_one_letter_code
_entity_poly.pdbx_strand_id
1 'polypeptide(L)'
;MASQRPQAIIIGKAQGMGGMLAGSLLPKVPLVRKNRLRNTVEKEVLPFLKTLDALYSGRRPGTVPPLTKRTLKDIEDDIDVFIYAMHLFDLGLATGLINFRQGSKGKKAKPTKSKTVPVGSCGMSVKEARQFFLRAAALKILKDAGHDAKKLDEILGSYEIKSPSDLYKLSFLVGFDPLSITELKKGLGRGFGKLMEKDEAYFKILQSAKPVHFLRPLRYALGDNFSRILDWDSEFITAVAEGLDHSAKITALGPQLLQISDPHVIRALGTWEVKEAKGDPGKKGKSKKKYVTRIDEVKKSLGPGFDFLLDSNPKVILEIGSWTVDEIKQVKNHLQYLDGKTILTLVPLPFPYKVAVLEGLWDKLGRDFMETGITSDGGVKLLATLTKEIIGMGIEKNPPDKIQDLVKSEFFDDFMVEFLEKKKKK
;
A
#
# COMPACT_ATOMS: atom_id res chain seq x y z
N MET A 1 -0.31 40.79 -27.80
CA MET A 1 -0.44 39.88 -28.94
C MET A 1 -1.76 39.14 -28.81
N ALA A 2 -2.64 39.23 -29.80
CA ALA A 2 -3.97 38.60 -29.74
C ALA A 2 -3.81 37.08 -29.62
N SER A 3 -4.36 36.50 -28.55
CA SER A 3 -4.39 35.06 -28.31
C SER A 3 -5.26 34.40 -29.39
N GLN A 4 -4.66 34.00 -30.51
CA GLN A 4 -5.34 33.16 -31.48
C GLN A 4 -5.70 31.84 -30.79
N ARG A 5 -6.98 31.65 -30.51
CA ARG A 5 -7.50 30.37 -30.03
C ARG A 5 -7.12 29.30 -31.06
N PRO A 6 -6.54 28.16 -30.67
CA PRO A 6 -6.14 27.13 -31.61
C PRO A 6 -7.36 26.68 -32.43
N GLN A 7 -7.22 26.66 -33.75
CA GLN A 7 -8.28 26.17 -34.63
C GLN A 7 -8.39 24.65 -34.50
N ALA A 8 -9.62 24.15 -34.41
CA ALA A 8 -9.85 22.72 -34.31
C ALA A 8 -9.42 22.01 -35.61
N ILE A 9 -8.65 20.93 -35.47
CA ILE A 9 -8.30 20.06 -36.61
C ILE A 9 -9.39 19.00 -36.80
N ILE A 10 -9.67 18.69 -38.08
CA ILE A 10 -10.60 17.63 -38.46
C ILE A 10 -9.82 16.56 -39.23
N ILE A 11 -9.58 15.43 -38.59
CA ILE A 11 -8.85 14.29 -39.16
C ILE A 11 -9.80 13.50 -40.07
N GLY A 12 -9.46 13.38 -41.34
CA GLY A 12 -10.30 12.82 -42.41
C GLY A 12 -9.56 11.86 -43.35
N LYS A 13 -10.28 11.26 -44.32
CA LYS A 13 -9.74 10.27 -45.28
C LYS A 13 -8.39 10.72 -45.85
N ALA A 14 -7.37 9.88 -45.71
CA ALA A 14 -5.99 10.16 -46.11
C ALA A 14 -5.91 10.81 -47.49
N GLN A 15 -5.45 12.07 -47.55
CA GLN A 15 -4.91 12.63 -48.78
C GLN A 15 -3.51 12.03 -48.96
N GLY A 16 -3.37 11.08 -49.87
CA GLY A 16 -2.06 10.55 -50.25
C GLY A 16 -1.97 9.03 -50.34
N MET A 17 -2.74 8.43 -51.25
CA MET A 17 -2.16 7.51 -52.25
C MET A 17 -3.10 7.56 -53.44
N GLY A 18 -2.61 8.15 -54.54
CA GLY A 18 -3.25 8.10 -55.84
C GLY A 18 -3.52 6.66 -56.25
N GLY A 19 -4.55 6.50 -57.07
CA GLY A 19 -5.20 5.23 -57.34
C GLY A 19 -4.25 4.10 -57.71
N MET A 20 -4.29 3.03 -56.94
CA MET A 20 -4.36 1.64 -57.39
C MET A 20 -4.65 0.81 -56.13
N LEU A 21 -5.65 -0.07 -56.20
CA LEU A 21 -6.16 -0.93 -55.12
C LEU A 21 -7.10 -0.26 -54.11
N ALA A 22 -8.14 0.43 -54.61
CA ALA A 22 -9.32 0.79 -53.84
C ALA A 22 -10.30 -0.40 -53.69
N GLY A 23 -9.80 -1.55 -53.23
CA GLY A 23 -10.63 -2.72 -52.92
C GLY A 23 -11.07 -2.74 -51.46
N SER A 24 -12.34 -3.08 -51.21
CA SER A 24 -13.03 -3.18 -49.91
C SER A 24 -12.38 -4.11 -48.85
N LEU A 25 -11.23 -4.71 -49.16
CA LEU A 25 -10.50 -5.68 -48.33
C LEU A 25 -9.26 -5.09 -47.62
N LEU A 26 -8.63 -4.04 -48.17
CA LEU A 26 -7.45 -3.38 -47.60
C LEU A 26 -7.65 -2.68 -46.23
N PRO A 27 -8.85 -2.17 -45.87
CA PRO A 27 -9.08 -1.57 -44.54
C PRO A 27 -8.92 -2.56 -43.38
N LYS A 28 -8.93 -3.87 -43.64
CA LYS A 28 -8.93 -4.91 -42.60
C LYS A 28 -7.54 -5.48 -42.30
N VAL A 29 -6.52 -5.17 -43.11
CA VAL A 29 -5.15 -5.69 -42.92
C VAL A 29 -4.45 -4.93 -41.77
N PRO A 30 -4.05 -5.59 -40.67
CA PRO A 30 -3.53 -4.92 -39.48
C PRO A 30 -2.30 -4.04 -39.74
N LEU A 31 -1.37 -4.51 -40.58
CA LEU A 31 -0.16 -3.77 -40.95
C LEU A 31 -0.47 -2.46 -41.70
N VAL A 32 -1.46 -2.49 -42.59
CA VAL A 32 -1.90 -1.32 -43.37
C VAL A 32 -2.60 -0.31 -42.47
N ARG A 33 -3.45 -0.77 -41.53
CA ARG A 33 -4.08 0.10 -40.52
C ARG A 33 -3.02 0.79 -39.65
N LYS A 34 -1.99 0.06 -39.22
CA LYS A 34 -0.84 0.59 -38.44
C LYS A 34 -0.07 1.68 -39.19
N ASN A 35 0.30 1.43 -40.45
CA ASN A 35 1.04 2.41 -41.25
C ASN A 35 0.21 3.68 -41.50
N ARG A 36 -1.10 3.52 -41.77
CA ARG A 36 -2.02 4.66 -41.92
C ARG A 36 -2.19 5.44 -40.62
N LEU A 37 -2.26 4.76 -39.48
CA LEU A 37 -2.32 5.41 -38.17
C LEU A 37 -1.07 6.25 -37.93
N ARG A 38 0.14 5.69 -38.11
CA ARG A 38 1.39 6.43 -37.92
C ARG A 38 1.49 7.65 -38.85
N ASN A 39 1.15 7.48 -40.13
CA ASN A 39 1.13 8.60 -41.09
C ASN A 39 0.14 9.70 -40.69
N THR A 40 -1.05 9.32 -40.20
CA THR A 40 -2.06 10.29 -39.73
C THR A 40 -1.53 11.04 -38.51
N VAL A 41 -0.93 10.32 -37.56
CA VAL A 41 -0.36 10.95 -36.35
C VAL A 41 0.77 11.88 -36.72
N GLU A 42 1.68 11.48 -37.60
CA GLU A 42 2.83 12.28 -37.99
C GLU A 42 2.46 13.53 -38.79
N LYS A 43 1.51 13.42 -39.72
CA LYS A 43 1.16 14.53 -40.63
C LYS A 43 0.07 15.45 -40.10
N GLU A 44 -0.87 14.94 -39.30
CA GLU A 44 -2.05 15.71 -38.87
C GLU A 44 -2.06 15.97 -37.36
N VAL A 45 -1.80 14.95 -36.54
CA VAL A 45 -1.91 15.08 -35.07
C VAL A 45 -0.70 15.77 -34.47
N LEU A 46 0.51 15.34 -34.81
CA LEU A 46 1.76 15.80 -34.20
C LEU A 46 2.01 17.31 -34.43
N PRO A 47 1.84 17.87 -35.64
CA PRO A 47 1.97 19.32 -35.84
C PRO A 47 1.02 20.12 -34.94
N PHE A 48 -0.20 19.60 -34.75
CA PHE A 48 -1.17 20.20 -33.84
C PHE A 48 -0.76 20.10 -32.37
N LEU A 49 -0.27 18.93 -31.92
CA LEU A 49 0.25 18.77 -30.56
C LEU A 49 1.44 19.69 -30.28
N LYS A 50 2.33 19.90 -31.26
CA LYS A 50 3.43 20.88 -31.17
C LYS A 50 2.92 22.32 -31.01
N THR A 51 1.82 22.65 -31.66
CA THR A 51 1.16 23.96 -31.53
C THR A 51 0.55 24.12 -30.14
N LEU A 52 -0.13 23.09 -29.63
CA LEU A 52 -0.66 23.08 -28.26
C LEU A 52 0.46 23.20 -27.22
N ASP A 53 1.55 22.44 -27.37
CA ASP A 53 2.71 22.51 -26.48
C ASP A 53 3.32 23.93 -26.43
N ALA A 54 3.43 24.62 -27.58
CA ALA A 54 3.90 26.00 -27.61
C ALA A 54 2.96 26.96 -26.84
N LEU A 55 1.64 26.79 -26.99
CA LEU A 55 0.62 27.60 -26.30
C LEU A 55 0.57 27.35 -24.78
N TYR A 56 0.84 26.11 -24.36
CA TYR A 56 0.82 25.70 -22.95
C TYR A 56 2.23 25.58 -22.34
N SER A 57 3.24 26.19 -22.96
CA SER A 57 4.64 26.11 -22.54
C SER A 57 4.87 26.51 -21.07
N GLY A 58 4.08 27.45 -20.53
CA GLY A 58 4.12 27.84 -19.11
C GLY A 58 3.38 26.90 -18.14
N ARG A 59 2.68 25.88 -18.63
CA ARG A 59 2.00 24.84 -17.83
C ARG A 59 2.63 23.45 -18.01
N ARG A 60 3.78 23.37 -18.67
CA ARG A 60 4.51 22.12 -18.83
C ARG A 60 5.10 21.69 -17.47
N PRO A 61 5.04 20.40 -17.11
CA PRO A 61 5.85 19.87 -16.01
C PRO A 61 7.32 20.20 -16.27
N GLY A 62 8.02 20.80 -15.29
CA GLY A 62 9.34 21.41 -15.49
C GLY A 62 10.45 20.46 -15.98
N THR A 63 10.23 19.14 -15.91
CA THR A 63 11.17 18.10 -16.34
C THR A 63 10.99 17.64 -17.79
N VAL A 64 9.87 17.98 -18.45
CA VAL A 64 9.56 17.44 -19.79
C VAL A 64 10.08 18.38 -20.90
N PRO A 65 10.90 17.89 -21.85
CA PRO A 65 11.34 18.69 -22.99
C PRO A 65 10.21 19.10 -23.96
N PRO A 66 10.36 20.19 -24.73
CA PRO A 66 9.38 20.62 -25.73
C PRO A 66 9.20 19.65 -26.90
N LEU A 67 8.00 19.60 -27.47
CA LEU A 67 7.67 18.83 -28.66
C LEU A 67 8.12 19.49 -29.96
N THR A 68 8.36 20.81 -29.98
CA THR A 68 8.49 21.64 -31.19
C THR A 68 9.50 21.10 -32.22
N LYS A 69 10.60 20.47 -31.77
CA LYS A 69 11.67 19.93 -32.64
C LYS A 69 11.69 18.40 -32.73
N ARG A 70 10.76 17.69 -32.10
CA ARG A 70 10.76 16.22 -32.04
C ARG A 70 9.96 15.60 -33.18
N THR A 71 10.48 14.55 -33.78
CA THR A 71 9.73 13.68 -34.70
C THR A 71 8.79 12.75 -33.91
N LEU A 72 7.88 12.05 -34.60
CA LEU A 72 7.07 11.03 -33.94
C LEU A 72 7.94 9.95 -33.30
N LYS A 73 9.05 9.59 -33.95
CA LYS A 73 10.01 8.62 -33.43
C LYS A 73 10.69 9.15 -32.16
N ASP A 74 11.15 10.40 -32.14
CA ASP A 74 11.80 11.00 -30.95
C ASP A 74 10.85 11.11 -29.75
N ILE A 75 9.53 11.16 -29.99
CA ILE A 75 8.50 11.13 -28.95
C ILE A 75 8.26 9.70 -28.48
N GLU A 76 8.12 8.74 -29.40
CA GLU A 76 8.01 7.31 -29.05
C GLU A 76 9.25 6.79 -28.34
N ASP A 77 10.41 7.41 -28.58
CA ASP A 77 11.68 7.01 -28.00
C ASP A 77 11.93 7.56 -26.58
N ASP A 78 11.10 8.48 -26.08
CA ASP A 78 11.24 9.17 -24.80
C ASP A 78 9.93 9.09 -24.01
N ILE A 79 9.90 8.28 -22.94
CA ILE A 79 8.65 7.92 -22.25
C ILE A 79 7.94 9.11 -21.61
N ASP A 80 8.70 10.06 -21.03
CA ASP A 80 8.15 11.24 -20.39
C ASP A 80 7.50 12.16 -21.43
N VAL A 81 8.17 12.32 -22.58
CA VAL A 81 7.67 13.10 -23.69
C VAL A 81 6.46 12.42 -24.35
N PHE A 82 6.46 11.09 -24.47
CA PHE A 82 5.32 10.32 -24.96
C PHE A 82 4.09 10.51 -24.07
N ILE A 83 4.26 10.41 -22.75
CA ILE A 83 3.16 10.57 -21.78
C ILE A 83 2.59 11.98 -21.84
N TYR A 84 3.45 12.99 -21.94
CA TYR A 84 3.04 14.37 -22.13
C TYR A 84 2.29 14.59 -23.47
N ALA A 85 2.78 14.02 -24.57
CA ALA A 85 2.11 14.11 -25.87
C ALA A 85 0.71 13.45 -25.83
N MET A 86 0.57 12.32 -25.13
CA MET A 86 -0.73 11.67 -24.90
C MET A 86 -1.67 12.52 -24.06
N HIS A 87 -1.15 13.23 -23.05
CA HIS A 87 -1.94 14.19 -22.26
C HIS A 87 -2.46 15.35 -23.11
N LEU A 88 -1.60 15.95 -23.95
CA LEU A 88 -2.02 17.01 -24.87
C LEU A 88 -3.06 16.53 -25.89
N PHE A 89 -2.94 15.28 -26.35
CA PHE A 89 -3.94 14.66 -27.22
C PHE A 89 -5.29 14.49 -26.50
N ASP A 90 -5.29 13.98 -25.27
CA ASP A 90 -6.51 13.84 -24.46
C ASP A 90 -7.17 15.19 -24.17
N LEU A 91 -6.36 16.23 -23.89
CA LEU A 91 -6.83 17.61 -23.76
C LEU A 91 -7.47 18.11 -25.06
N GLY A 92 -6.82 17.89 -26.20
CA GLY A 92 -7.32 18.26 -27.52
C GLY A 92 -8.65 17.59 -27.87
N LEU A 93 -8.84 16.33 -27.49
CA LEU A 93 -10.12 15.64 -27.63
C LEU A 93 -11.20 16.19 -26.69
N ALA A 94 -10.88 16.37 -25.41
CA ALA A 94 -11.83 16.83 -24.40
C ALA A 94 -12.36 18.24 -24.69
N THR A 95 -11.49 19.10 -25.24
CA THR A 95 -11.82 20.48 -25.63
C THR A 95 -12.43 20.59 -27.03
N GLY A 96 -12.56 19.49 -27.76
CA GLY A 96 -13.09 19.47 -29.13
C GLY A 96 -12.17 20.13 -30.15
N LEU A 97 -10.88 20.31 -29.83
CA LEU A 97 -9.87 20.83 -30.75
C LEU A 97 -9.34 19.76 -31.70
N ILE A 98 -9.47 18.48 -31.34
CA ILE A 98 -9.23 17.34 -32.24
C ILE A 98 -10.57 16.67 -32.52
N ASN A 99 -11.00 16.70 -33.77
CA ASN A 99 -12.21 16.02 -34.22
C ASN A 99 -11.91 15.02 -35.34
N PHE A 100 -12.73 13.98 -35.44
CA PHE A 100 -12.60 12.94 -36.46
C PHE A 100 -13.81 12.94 -37.39
N ARG A 101 -13.60 12.82 -38.71
CA ARG A 101 -14.71 12.54 -39.64
C ARG A 101 -15.17 11.09 -39.47
N GLN A 102 -16.45 10.90 -39.16
CA GLN A 102 -17.09 9.58 -39.23
C GLN A 102 -17.30 9.17 -40.69
N GLY A 103 -17.14 7.86 -40.95
CA GLY A 103 -17.21 7.29 -42.28
C GLY A 103 -18.60 7.40 -42.93
N SER A 104 -18.57 7.72 -44.23
CA SER A 104 -19.65 7.73 -45.24
C SER A 104 -20.72 8.83 -45.12
N LYS A 105 -20.73 9.70 -46.15
CA LYS A 105 -21.61 10.85 -46.42
C LYS A 105 -21.26 12.10 -45.60
N GLY A 106 -20.96 13.18 -46.33
CA GLY A 106 -20.38 14.44 -45.86
C GLY A 106 -21.28 15.29 -44.95
N LYS A 107 -21.95 14.69 -43.96
CA LYS A 107 -22.58 15.43 -42.87
C LYS A 107 -21.54 15.64 -41.77
N LYS A 108 -21.33 16.90 -41.39
CA LYS A 108 -20.54 17.28 -40.22
C LYS A 108 -21.13 16.55 -39.01
N ALA A 109 -20.31 15.73 -38.35
CA ALA A 109 -20.74 15.05 -37.13
C ALA A 109 -20.96 16.10 -36.03
N LYS A 110 -22.06 15.97 -35.28
CA LYS A 110 -22.12 16.51 -33.91
C LYS A 110 -21.00 15.83 -33.10
N PRO A 111 -20.33 16.55 -32.17
CA PRO A 111 -19.25 16.01 -31.36
C PRO A 111 -19.80 14.89 -30.47
N THR A 112 -19.85 13.67 -31.00
CA THR A 112 -20.23 12.50 -30.23
C THR A 112 -18.97 11.93 -29.62
N LYS A 113 -18.97 11.87 -28.28
CA LYS A 113 -17.96 11.28 -27.39
C LYS A 113 -17.75 9.77 -27.62
N SER A 114 -18.11 9.23 -28.78
CA SER A 114 -18.18 7.80 -29.03
C SER A 114 -16.78 7.25 -29.33
N LYS A 115 -16.18 6.63 -28.31
CA LYS A 115 -14.87 5.96 -28.33
C LYS A 115 -14.80 4.75 -29.28
N THR A 116 -15.91 4.33 -29.88
CA THR A 116 -16.06 3.06 -30.60
C THR A 116 -16.23 3.19 -32.11
N VAL A 117 -16.44 4.40 -32.65
CA VAL A 117 -16.61 4.59 -34.09
C VAL A 117 -15.23 4.65 -34.78
N PRO A 118 -14.99 3.84 -35.82
CA PRO A 118 -13.74 3.88 -36.57
C PRO A 118 -13.50 5.26 -37.21
N VAL A 119 -12.31 5.80 -37.01
CA VAL A 119 -11.87 7.05 -37.63
C VAL A 119 -11.61 6.79 -39.13
N GLY A 120 -12.13 7.67 -40.00
CA GLY A 120 -12.06 7.49 -41.45
C GLY A 120 -10.65 7.52 -42.06
N SER A 121 -9.62 7.95 -41.33
CA SER A 121 -8.22 8.05 -41.81
C SER A 121 -7.46 6.72 -41.71
N CYS A 122 -7.61 5.98 -40.61
CA CYS A 122 -6.86 4.74 -40.34
C CYS A 122 -7.73 3.50 -40.15
N GLY A 123 -9.07 3.66 -40.06
CA GLY A 123 -9.99 2.56 -39.81
C GLY A 123 -9.90 1.98 -38.40
N MET A 124 -9.22 2.67 -37.47
CA MET A 124 -9.19 2.38 -36.04
C MET A 124 -10.05 3.39 -35.29
N SER A 125 -10.74 2.93 -34.25
CA SER A 125 -11.31 3.81 -33.24
C SER A 125 -10.19 4.52 -32.46
N VAL A 126 -10.53 5.63 -31.79
CA VAL A 126 -9.57 6.33 -30.91
C VAL A 126 -9.05 5.41 -29.80
N LYS A 127 -9.90 4.51 -29.28
CA LYS A 127 -9.50 3.52 -28.27
C LYS A 127 -8.47 2.54 -28.83
N GLU A 128 -8.70 1.98 -30.02
CA GLU A 128 -7.74 1.07 -30.67
C GLU A 128 -6.40 1.77 -30.98
N ALA A 129 -6.45 3.00 -31.50
CA ALA A 129 -5.25 3.80 -31.77
C ALA A 129 -4.45 4.10 -30.50
N ARG A 130 -5.14 4.48 -29.41
CA ARG A 130 -4.52 4.69 -28.10
C ARG A 130 -3.86 3.41 -27.59
N GLN A 131 -4.56 2.29 -27.64
CA GLN A 131 -4.02 1.01 -27.19
C GLN A 131 -2.80 0.58 -27.99
N PHE A 132 -2.79 0.87 -29.30
CA PHE A 132 -1.65 0.61 -30.16
C PHE A 132 -0.39 1.34 -29.68
N PHE A 133 -0.47 2.65 -29.42
CA PHE A 133 0.68 3.43 -28.96
C PHE A 133 1.08 3.10 -27.51
N LEU A 134 0.13 2.90 -26.61
CA LEU A 134 0.41 2.48 -25.23
C LEU A 134 1.14 1.13 -25.19
N ARG A 135 0.68 0.14 -25.98
CA ARG A 135 1.34 -1.17 -26.07
C ARG A 135 2.72 -1.05 -26.71
N ALA A 136 2.91 -0.19 -27.71
CA ALA A 136 4.23 0.05 -28.30
C ALA A 136 5.22 0.65 -27.29
N ALA A 137 4.78 1.64 -26.51
CA ALA A 137 5.58 2.24 -25.45
C ALA A 137 5.92 1.21 -24.35
N ALA A 138 4.96 0.37 -23.96
CA ALA A 138 5.19 -0.70 -22.99
C ALA A 138 6.24 -1.71 -23.46
N LEU A 139 6.17 -2.16 -24.72
CA LEU A 139 7.17 -3.06 -25.30
C LEU A 139 8.56 -2.43 -25.33
N LYS A 140 8.64 -1.12 -25.56
CA LYS A 140 9.89 -0.36 -25.53
C LYS A 140 10.45 -0.29 -24.11
N ILE A 141 9.64 0.03 -23.09
CA ILE A 141 10.06 0.01 -21.68
C ILE A 141 10.70 -1.33 -21.31
N LEU A 142 10.08 -2.44 -21.71
CA LEU A 142 10.66 -3.77 -21.50
C LEU A 142 12.01 -3.94 -22.19
N LYS A 143 12.08 -3.56 -23.47
CA LYS A 143 13.30 -3.67 -24.28
C LYS A 143 14.45 -2.86 -23.70
N ASP A 144 14.19 -1.62 -23.31
CA ASP A 144 15.18 -0.70 -22.75
C ASP A 144 15.67 -1.20 -21.38
N ALA A 145 14.81 -1.87 -20.62
CA ALA A 145 15.18 -2.58 -19.39
C ALA A 145 15.83 -3.97 -19.64
N GLY A 146 16.11 -4.34 -20.88
CA GLY A 146 16.78 -5.60 -21.24
C GLY A 146 15.90 -6.85 -21.23
N HIS A 147 14.58 -6.71 -21.15
CA HIS A 147 13.63 -7.83 -21.18
C HIS A 147 13.17 -8.14 -22.63
N ASP A 148 12.83 -9.41 -22.88
CA ASP A 148 12.18 -9.79 -24.14
C ASP A 148 10.76 -9.20 -24.20
N ALA A 149 10.45 -8.51 -25.30
CA ALA A 149 9.15 -7.93 -25.60
C ALA A 149 8.00 -8.95 -25.52
N LYS A 150 8.27 -10.24 -25.76
CA LYS A 150 7.28 -11.32 -25.63
C LYS A 150 6.83 -11.57 -24.19
N LYS A 151 7.59 -11.11 -23.19
CA LYS A 151 7.25 -11.25 -21.77
C LYS A 151 6.27 -10.19 -21.27
N LEU A 152 5.85 -9.24 -22.12
CA LEU A 152 4.92 -8.19 -21.70
C LEU A 152 3.64 -8.76 -21.06
N ASP A 153 3.01 -9.72 -21.72
CA ASP A 153 1.78 -10.33 -21.20
C ASP A 153 2.05 -11.17 -19.93
N GLU A 154 3.26 -11.71 -19.77
CA GLU A 154 3.69 -12.40 -18.54
C GLU A 154 3.94 -11.45 -17.37
N ILE A 155 4.39 -10.22 -17.64
CA ILE A 155 4.61 -9.16 -16.63
C ILE A 155 3.29 -8.48 -16.27
N LEU A 156 2.42 -8.22 -17.22
CA LEU A 156 1.13 -7.61 -16.95
C LEU A 156 0.09 -8.60 -16.42
N GLY A 157 0.27 -9.90 -16.69
CA GLY A 157 -0.73 -10.92 -16.39
C GLY A 157 -2.04 -10.62 -17.12
N SER A 158 -3.13 -10.46 -16.36
CA SER A 158 -4.45 -10.08 -16.90
C SER A 158 -4.66 -8.56 -17.02
N TYR A 159 -3.69 -7.74 -16.63
CA TYR A 159 -3.84 -6.29 -16.63
C TYR A 159 -3.69 -5.70 -18.03
N GLU A 160 -4.63 -4.83 -18.42
CA GLU A 160 -4.55 -4.05 -19.66
C GLU A 160 -4.10 -2.63 -19.35
N ILE A 161 -3.02 -2.18 -19.99
CA ILE A 161 -2.56 -0.78 -19.95
C ILE A 161 -3.63 0.10 -20.59
N LYS A 162 -4.25 0.99 -19.80
CA LYS A 162 -5.36 1.85 -20.21
C LYS A 162 -4.94 3.31 -20.28
N SER A 163 -3.90 3.69 -19.53
CA SER A 163 -3.49 5.07 -19.34
C SER A 163 -1.97 5.26 -19.48
N PRO A 164 -1.51 6.49 -19.77
CA PRO A 164 -0.10 6.85 -19.70
C PRO A 164 0.52 6.61 -18.31
N SER A 165 -0.23 6.79 -17.23
CA SER A 165 0.24 6.53 -15.86
C SER A 165 0.60 5.07 -15.62
N ASP A 166 -0.06 4.14 -16.31
CA ASP A 166 0.25 2.70 -16.23
C ASP A 166 1.64 2.40 -16.82
N LEU A 167 2.14 3.22 -17.75
CA LEU A 167 3.49 3.09 -18.31
C LEU A 167 4.55 3.45 -17.27
N TYR A 168 4.31 4.46 -16.42
CA TYR A 168 5.19 4.75 -15.28
C TYR A 168 5.23 3.59 -14.30
N LYS A 169 4.07 3.03 -13.94
CA LYS A 169 4.02 1.83 -13.06
C LYS A 169 4.75 0.63 -13.68
N LEU A 170 4.61 0.44 -14.99
CA LEU A 170 5.36 -0.59 -15.70
C LEU A 170 6.88 -0.34 -15.63
N SER A 171 7.31 0.93 -15.74
CA SER A 171 8.73 1.28 -15.61
C SER A 171 9.31 0.94 -14.24
N PHE A 172 8.53 1.09 -13.16
CA PHE A 172 8.92 0.58 -11.84
C PHE A 172 9.00 -0.94 -11.84
N LEU A 173 7.97 -1.63 -12.35
CA LEU A 173 7.88 -3.09 -12.31
C LEU A 173 9.02 -3.78 -13.07
N VAL A 174 9.43 -3.25 -14.23
CA VAL A 174 10.57 -3.82 -14.98
C VAL A 174 11.91 -3.62 -14.29
N GLY A 175 12.00 -2.61 -13.41
CA GLY A 175 13.17 -2.31 -12.58
C GLY A 175 13.21 -3.07 -11.26
N PHE A 176 12.26 -3.98 -11.01
CA PHE A 176 12.32 -4.86 -9.85
C PHE A 176 13.40 -5.91 -10.03
N ASP A 177 14.02 -6.31 -8.92
CA ASP A 177 14.88 -7.48 -8.91
C ASP A 177 14.11 -8.72 -9.41
N PRO A 178 14.72 -9.58 -10.26
CA PRO A 178 14.05 -10.77 -10.80
C PRO A 178 13.48 -11.70 -9.72
N LEU A 179 14.12 -11.75 -8.54
CA LEU A 179 13.62 -12.52 -7.41
C LEU A 179 12.39 -11.85 -6.78
N SER A 180 12.33 -10.53 -6.69
CA SER A 180 11.12 -9.81 -6.25
C SER A 180 9.94 -10.16 -7.13
N ILE A 181 10.11 -10.11 -8.45
CA ILE A 181 9.07 -10.53 -9.41
C ILE A 181 8.68 -12.00 -9.20
N THR A 182 9.66 -12.89 -8.98
CA THR A 182 9.41 -14.31 -8.74
C THR A 182 8.59 -14.55 -7.47
N GLU A 183 8.94 -13.90 -6.35
CA GLU A 183 8.22 -14.05 -5.09
C GLU A 183 6.80 -13.44 -5.19
N LEU A 184 6.66 -12.26 -5.82
CA LEU A 184 5.35 -11.64 -6.06
C LEU A 184 4.46 -12.50 -6.97
N LYS A 185 5.00 -13.06 -8.06
CA LYS A 185 4.24 -13.97 -8.95
C LYS A 185 3.80 -15.22 -8.22
N LYS A 186 4.69 -15.84 -7.42
CA LYS A 186 4.36 -17.03 -6.63
C LYS A 186 3.28 -16.76 -5.59
N GLY A 187 3.31 -15.60 -4.94
CA GLY A 187 2.35 -15.25 -3.90
C GLY A 187 1.02 -14.70 -4.42
N LEU A 188 1.04 -13.85 -5.45
CA LEU A 188 -0.17 -13.22 -6.00
C LEU A 188 -0.87 -14.10 -7.04
N GLY A 189 -0.15 -15.00 -7.70
CA GLY A 189 -0.69 -15.87 -8.74
C GLY A 189 -1.41 -15.08 -9.84
N ARG A 190 -2.68 -15.42 -10.09
CA ARG A 190 -3.54 -14.71 -11.07
C ARG A 190 -3.79 -13.24 -10.71
N GLY A 191 -3.60 -12.86 -9.45
CA GLY A 191 -3.74 -11.49 -8.96
C GLY A 191 -2.54 -10.60 -9.23
N PHE A 192 -1.43 -11.10 -9.80
CA PHE A 192 -0.21 -10.31 -10.03
C PHE A 192 -0.47 -8.99 -10.78
N GLY A 193 -1.31 -9.03 -11.82
CA GLY A 193 -1.67 -7.85 -12.60
C GLY A 193 -2.38 -6.75 -11.81
N LYS A 194 -3.07 -7.08 -10.70
CA LYS A 194 -3.71 -6.09 -9.83
C LYS A 194 -2.71 -5.18 -9.12
N LEU A 195 -1.43 -5.54 -9.09
CA LEU A 195 -0.38 -4.66 -8.57
C LEU A 195 -0.36 -3.32 -9.32
N MET A 196 -0.70 -3.31 -10.61
CA MET A 196 -0.78 -2.10 -11.44
C MET A 196 -1.88 -1.12 -11.00
N GLU A 197 -2.80 -1.55 -10.14
CA GLU A 197 -3.85 -0.69 -9.56
C GLU A 197 -3.31 0.15 -8.39
N LYS A 198 -2.16 -0.22 -7.81
CA LYS A 198 -1.52 0.49 -6.68
C LYS A 198 -0.88 1.81 -7.06
N ASP A 199 -0.72 2.68 -6.08
CA ASP A 199 -0.08 3.98 -6.26
C ASP A 199 1.44 3.86 -6.44
N GLU A 200 2.10 4.95 -6.84
CA GLU A 200 3.54 4.97 -7.08
C GLU A 200 4.36 4.70 -5.81
N ALA A 201 3.90 5.20 -4.66
CA ALA A 201 4.57 5.02 -3.38
C ALA A 201 4.68 3.53 -3.02
N TYR A 202 3.60 2.77 -3.24
CA TYR A 202 3.56 1.33 -3.04
C TYR A 202 4.60 0.60 -3.91
N PHE A 203 4.74 0.98 -5.19
CA PHE A 203 5.77 0.41 -6.08
C PHE A 203 7.18 0.73 -5.61
N LYS A 204 7.45 1.96 -5.18
CA LYS A 204 8.77 2.37 -4.65
C LYS A 204 9.18 1.55 -3.44
N ILE A 205 8.26 1.32 -2.50
CA ILE A 205 8.51 0.47 -1.33
C ILE A 205 8.88 -0.95 -1.78
N LEU A 206 8.07 -1.57 -2.63
CA LEU A 206 8.34 -2.91 -3.15
C LEU A 206 9.67 -3.01 -3.93
N GLN A 207 10.04 -1.98 -4.68
CA GLN A 207 11.29 -1.93 -5.42
C GLN A 207 12.50 -1.84 -4.48
N SER A 208 12.41 -1.02 -3.43
CA SER A 208 13.47 -0.85 -2.43
C SER A 208 13.61 -2.05 -1.49
N ALA A 209 12.55 -2.85 -1.35
CA ALA A 209 12.52 -3.99 -0.45
C ALA A 209 13.42 -5.12 -0.95
N LYS A 210 14.27 -5.65 -0.05
CA LYS A 210 15.16 -6.78 -0.36
C LYS A 210 14.33 -8.07 -0.53
N PRO A 211 14.31 -8.74 -1.70
CA PRO A 211 13.42 -9.88 -1.94
C PRO A 211 13.62 -11.04 -0.96
N VAL A 212 14.86 -11.34 -0.58
CA VAL A 212 15.19 -12.43 0.34
C VAL A 212 14.79 -12.14 1.79
N HIS A 213 14.84 -10.87 2.20
CA HIS A 213 14.65 -10.46 3.60
C HIS A 213 13.26 -9.89 3.89
N PHE A 214 12.53 -9.49 2.86
CA PHE A 214 11.20 -8.89 2.97
C PHE A 214 10.13 -9.71 2.26
N LEU A 215 10.16 -9.75 0.92
CA LEU A 215 9.10 -10.37 0.11
C LEU A 215 8.93 -11.87 0.34
N ARG A 216 10.04 -12.62 0.38
CA ARG A 216 9.99 -14.07 0.61
C ARG A 216 9.47 -14.40 2.02
N PRO A 217 10.01 -13.81 3.11
CA PRO A 217 9.44 -13.98 4.45
C PRO A 217 7.97 -13.60 4.50
N LEU A 218 7.58 -12.49 3.88
CA LEU A 218 6.19 -12.06 3.82
C LEU A 218 5.30 -13.09 3.12
N ARG A 219 5.73 -13.64 2.00
CA ARG A 219 5.03 -14.73 1.30
C ARG A 219 4.88 -15.98 2.16
N TYR A 220 5.93 -16.38 2.87
CA TYR A 220 5.85 -17.56 3.74
C TYR A 220 5.03 -17.31 5.01
N ALA A 221 5.10 -16.10 5.57
CA ALA A 221 4.35 -15.71 6.75
C ALA A 221 2.83 -15.66 6.48
N LEU A 222 2.43 -15.15 5.31
CA LEU A 222 1.03 -14.99 4.94
C LEU A 222 0.43 -16.22 4.23
N GLY A 223 1.27 -17.05 3.60
CA GLY A 223 0.84 -18.25 2.89
C GLY A 223 -0.20 -17.95 1.81
N ASP A 224 -1.33 -18.65 1.85
CA ASP A 224 -2.44 -18.48 0.89
C ASP A 224 -3.06 -17.07 0.96
N ASN A 225 -2.90 -16.37 2.08
CA ASN A 225 -3.38 -15.02 2.27
C ASN A 225 -2.42 -13.94 1.76
N PHE A 226 -1.30 -14.29 1.11
CA PHE A 226 -0.35 -13.30 0.59
C PHE A 226 -1.00 -12.32 -0.40
N SER A 227 -2.02 -12.74 -1.13
CA SER A 227 -2.76 -11.84 -2.03
C SER A 227 -3.37 -10.62 -1.32
N ARG A 228 -3.62 -10.70 -0.01
CA ARG A 228 -4.17 -9.61 0.81
C ARG A 228 -3.20 -8.43 1.01
N ILE A 229 -1.92 -8.56 0.65
CA ILE A 229 -1.04 -7.36 0.59
C ILE A 229 -1.57 -6.33 -0.41
N LEU A 230 -2.33 -6.78 -1.42
CA LEU A 230 -3.00 -5.90 -2.37
C LEU A 230 -4.17 -5.11 -1.75
N ASP A 231 -4.53 -5.33 -0.49
CA ASP A 231 -5.50 -4.51 0.22
C ASP A 231 -4.82 -3.38 1.00
N TRP A 232 -3.49 -3.46 1.21
CA TRP A 232 -2.73 -2.44 1.92
C TRP A 232 -2.57 -1.16 1.12
N ASP A 233 -2.69 -0.02 1.80
CA ASP A 233 -2.30 1.27 1.24
C ASP A 233 -0.77 1.45 1.30
N SER A 234 -0.31 2.58 0.75
CA SER A 234 1.12 2.92 0.74
C SER A 234 1.68 3.18 2.13
N GLU A 235 0.88 3.69 3.08
CA GLU A 235 1.34 3.94 4.44
C GLU A 235 1.59 2.63 5.20
N PHE A 236 0.67 1.69 5.11
CA PHE A 236 0.76 0.41 5.80
C PHE A 236 1.92 -0.42 5.29
N ILE A 237 2.09 -0.57 3.97
CA ILE A 237 3.24 -1.32 3.43
C ILE A 237 4.58 -0.65 3.77
N THR A 238 4.61 0.68 3.86
CA THR A 238 5.79 1.42 4.32
C THR A 238 6.10 1.07 5.77
N ALA A 239 5.11 1.09 6.65
CA ALA A 239 5.30 0.70 8.05
C ALA A 239 5.78 -0.75 8.20
N VAL A 240 5.26 -1.68 7.37
CA VAL A 240 5.73 -3.07 7.33
C VAL A 240 7.18 -3.16 6.87
N ALA A 241 7.58 -2.41 5.84
CA ALA A 241 8.95 -2.38 5.33
C ALA A 241 9.96 -1.75 6.30
N GLU A 242 9.56 -0.69 7.00
CA GLU A 242 10.41 0.02 7.96
C GLU A 242 10.47 -0.70 9.32
N GLY A 243 9.31 -1.08 9.86
CA GLY A 243 9.21 -1.67 11.19
C GLY A 243 9.66 -3.12 11.25
N LEU A 244 9.35 -3.91 10.22
CA LEU A 244 9.73 -5.33 10.15
C LEU A 244 11.02 -5.53 9.34
N ASP A 245 12.03 -4.73 9.68
CA ASP A 245 13.37 -4.67 9.09
C ASP A 245 14.14 -6.01 9.03
N HIS A 246 13.72 -6.98 9.83
CA HIS A 246 14.31 -8.32 9.88
C HIS A 246 13.28 -9.41 9.57
N SER A 247 13.65 -10.37 8.71
CA SER A 247 12.78 -11.48 8.25
C SER A 247 12.18 -12.31 9.38
N ALA A 248 12.88 -12.41 10.51
CA ALA A 248 12.41 -13.10 11.70
C ALA A 248 11.18 -12.41 12.33
N LYS A 249 11.08 -11.07 12.27
CA LYS A 249 9.90 -10.33 12.78
C LYS A 249 8.67 -10.60 11.92
N ILE A 250 8.83 -10.57 10.60
CA ILE A 250 7.76 -10.89 9.64
C ILE A 250 7.25 -12.33 9.88
N THR A 251 8.18 -13.28 10.01
CA THR A 251 7.83 -14.68 10.29
C THR A 251 7.16 -14.85 11.66
N ALA A 252 7.59 -14.12 12.69
CA ALA A 252 7.03 -14.21 14.04
C ALA A 252 5.57 -13.73 14.10
N LEU A 253 5.24 -12.62 13.42
CA LEU A 253 3.86 -12.17 13.28
C LEU A 253 3.04 -13.16 12.45
N GLY A 254 3.55 -13.60 11.31
CA GLY A 254 2.84 -14.57 10.48
C GLY A 254 1.52 -14.00 9.95
N PRO A 255 0.44 -14.81 9.93
CA PRO A 255 -0.88 -14.37 9.45
C PRO A 255 -1.51 -13.23 10.27
N GLN A 256 -1.13 -13.07 11.54
CA GLN A 256 -1.64 -12.01 12.43
C GLN A 256 -1.26 -10.61 11.93
N LEU A 257 -0.25 -10.49 11.06
CA LEU A 257 0.07 -9.24 10.38
C LEU A 257 -1.15 -8.64 9.64
N LEU A 258 -2.09 -9.48 9.20
CA LEU A 258 -3.31 -9.07 8.50
C LEU A 258 -4.44 -8.60 9.43
N GLN A 259 -4.29 -8.75 10.75
CA GLN A 259 -5.23 -8.24 11.75
C GLN A 259 -4.93 -6.77 12.09
N ILE A 260 -3.67 -6.36 11.95
CA ILE A 260 -3.23 -5.01 12.29
C ILE A 260 -3.77 -4.04 11.24
N SER A 261 -4.53 -3.04 11.71
CA SER A 261 -5.08 -1.98 10.85
C SER A 261 -4.30 -0.67 10.96
N ASP A 262 -3.66 -0.41 12.11
CA ASP A 262 -2.89 0.81 12.37
C ASP A 262 -1.41 0.64 11.98
N PRO A 263 -0.88 1.39 10.99
CA PRO A 263 0.54 1.37 10.64
C PRO A 263 1.47 1.69 11.81
N HIS A 264 1.06 2.49 12.78
CA HIS A 264 1.89 2.83 13.94
C HIS A 264 2.10 1.65 14.90
N VAL A 265 1.15 0.70 14.95
CA VAL A 265 1.32 -0.56 15.71
C VAL A 265 2.45 -1.39 15.11
N ILE A 266 2.54 -1.47 13.78
CA ILE A 266 3.64 -2.16 13.09
C ILE A 266 4.98 -1.52 13.44
N ARG A 267 5.06 -0.19 13.41
CA ARG A 267 6.30 0.53 13.76
C ARG A 267 6.69 0.29 15.23
N ALA A 268 5.72 0.29 16.14
CA ALA A 268 5.96 -0.01 17.55
C ALA A 268 6.47 -1.45 17.75
N LEU A 269 5.84 -2.46 17.14
CA LEU A 269 6.34 -3.84 17.12
C LEU A 269 7.74 -3.93 16.52
N GLY A 270 8.02 -3.09 15.52
CA GLY A 270 9.31 -2.98 14.88
C GLY A 270 10.44 -2.52 15.80
N THR A 271 10.14 -1.80 16.88
CA THR A 271 11.15 -1.40 17.88
C THR A 271 11.62 -2.56 18.74
N TRP A 272 10.88 -3.67 18.76
CA TRP A 272 11.20 -4.80 19.62
C TRP A 272 12.43 -5.57 19.14
N GLU A 273 13.25 -6.02 20.09
CA GLU A 273 14.57 -6.59 19.82
C GLU A 273 14.54 -7.93 19.07
N VAL A 274 15.64 -8.17 18.33
CA VAL A 274 15.97 -9.46 17.72
C VAL A 274 17.31 -9.92 18.26
N LYS A 275 17.34 -11.11 18.84
CA LYS A 275 18.55 -11.72 19.42
C LYS A 275 19.00 -12.88 18.56
N GLU A 276 20.30 -12.98 18.29
CA GLU A 276 20.89 -14.15 17.65
C GLU A 276 21.06 -15.27 18.69
N ALA A 277 20.47 -16.43 18.42
CA ALA A 277 20.60 -17.63 19.22
C ALA A 277 21.47 -18.66 18.48
N LYS A 278 22.26 -19.43 19.24
CA LYS A 278 22.98 -20.60 18.70
C LYS A 278 21.95 -21.57 18.14
N GLY A 279 21.95 -21.76 16.82
CA GLY A 279 21.09 -22.75 16.19
C GLY A 279 21.66 -24.15 16.33
N ASP A 280 20.79 -25.15 16.19
CA ASP A 280 21.19 -26.55 16.23
C ASP A 280 22.19 -26.85 15.09
N PRO A 281 23.19 -27.73 15.34
CA PRO A 281 24.13 -28.12 14.31
C PRO A 281 23.38 -28.76 13.14
N GLY A 282 23.46 -28.14 11.96
CA GLY A 282 22.85 -28.69 10.76
C GLY A 282 23.55 -29.98 10.30
N LYS A 283 22.94 -30.71 9.36
CA LYS A 283 23.46 -31.95 8.73
C LYS A 283 24.87 -31.86 8.10
N LYS A 284 25.51 -30.68 8.08
CA LYS A 284 26.87 -30.43 7.57
C LYS A 284 27.78 -29.69 8.57
N GLY A 285 27.47 -29.72 9.87
CA GLY A 285 28.29 -29.08 10.91
C GLY A 285 28.26 -27.54 10.96
N LYS A 286 27.67 -26.87 9.97
CA LYS A 286 27.38 -25.42 10.03
C LYS A 286 26.07 -25.21 10.79
N SER A 287 26.14 -24.60 11.98
CA SER A 287 24.94 -24.15 12.69
C SER A 287 24.28 -23.05 11.84
N LYS A 288 22.97 -23.21 11.57
CA LYS A 288 22.21 -22.10 11.00
C LYS A 288 22.02 -21.07 12.10
N LYS A 289 22.34 -19.81 11.84
CA LYS A 289 21.98 -18.71 12.74
C LYS A 289 20.47 -18.75 12.97
N LYS A 290 20.06 -18.87 14.23
CA LYS A 290 18.65 -18.80 14.63
C LYS A 290 18.43 -17.43 15.24
N TYR A 291 17.33 -16.78 14.90
CA TYR A 291 16.98 -15.50 15.49
C TYR A 291 15.75 -15.69 16.36
N VAL A 292 15.82 -15.20 17.59
CA VAL A 292 14.69 -15.12 18.52
C VAL A 292 14.24 -13.67 18.52
N THR A 293 12.97 -13.45 18.25
CA THR A 293 12.39 -12.10 18.28
C THR A 293 11.58 -11.93 19.54
N ARG A 294 11.58 -10.72 20.09
CA ARG A 294 10.69 -10.38 21.19
C ARG A 294 9.21 -10.58 20.83
N ILE A 295 8.84 -10.39 19.55
CA ILE A 295 7.49 -10.69 19.03
C ILE A 295 7.12 -12.15 19.32
N ASP A 296 8.00 -13.10 18.99
CA ASP A 296 7.77 -14.53 19.20
C ASP A 296 7.69 -14.89 20.70
N GLU A 297 8.52 -14.27 21.54
CA GLU A 297 8.49 -14.47 22.99
C GLU A 297 7.18 -14.01 23.63
N VAL A 298 6.75 -12.79 23.29
CA VAL A 298 5.50 -12.19 23.79
C VAL A 298 4.30 -13.00 23.29
N LYS A 299 4.28 -13.33 22.00
CA LYS A 299 3.23 -14.16 21.38
C LYS A 299 3.09 -15.52 22.05
N LYS A 300 4.20 -16.21 22.32
CA LYS A 300 4.18 -17.50 23.04
C LYS A 300 3.67 -17.36 24.47
N SER A 301 4.03 -16.28 25.14
CA SER A 301 3.63 -16.04 26.53
C SER A 301 2.14 -15.73 26.63
N LEU A 302 1.64 -14.83 25.78
CA LEU A 302 0.23 -14.42 25.75
C LEU A 302 -0.69 -15.47 25.11
N GLY A 303 -0.21 -16.25 24.14
CA GLY A 303 -1.04 -17.18 23.39
C GLY A 303 -2.16 -16.45 22.64
N PRO A 304 -3.44 -16.85 22.79
CA PRO A 304 -4.57 -16.18 22.14
C PRO A 304 -4.71 -14.69 22.48
N GLY A 305 -4.26 -14.26 23.66
CA GLY A 305 -4.28 -12.85 24.06
C GLY A 305 -3.33 -11.95 23.27
N PHE A 306 -2.49 -12.51 22.39
CA PHE A 306 -1.65 -11.70 21.51
C PHE A 306 -2.47 -10.95 20.46
N ASP A 307 -3.60 -11.48 20.00
CA ASP A 307 -4.43 -10.79 18.99
C ASP A 307 -5.01 -9.48 19.55
N PHE A 308 -5.42 -9.48 20.82
CA PHE A 308 -5.86 -8.26 21.52
C PHE A 308 -4.78 -7.17 21.53
N LEU A 309 -3.51 -7.56 21.66
CA LEU A 309 -2.39 -6.62 21.61
C LEU A 309 -2.33 -5.92 20.25
N LEU A 310 -2.59 -6.65 19.16
CA LEU A 310 -2.49 -6.12 17.79
C LEU A 310 -3.59 -5.11 17.46
N ASP A 311 -4.74 -5.23 18.14
CA ASP A 311 -5.85 -4.27 18.06
C ASP A 311 -5.68 -3.08 19.02
N SER A 312 -4.63 -3.09 19.86
CA SER A 312 -4.33 -2.02 20.80
C SER A 312 -3.56 -0.87 20.16
N ASN A 313 -3.40 0.24 20.91
CA ASN A 313 -2.65 1.39 20.43
C ASN A 313 -1.12 1.20 20.49
N PRO A 314 -0.33 1.97 19.74
CA PRO A 314 1.13 1.84 19.70
C PRO A 314 1.83 1.98 21.06
N LYS A 315 1.30 2.79 21.98
CA LYS A 315 1.91 2.97 23.31
C LYS A 315 1.77 1.71 24.17
N VAL A 316 0.66 0.99 24.05
CA VAL A 316 0.44 -0.30 24.72
C VAL A 316 1.42 -1.35 24.19
N ILE A 317 1.66 -1.36 22.87
CA ILE A 317 2.69 -2.22 22.27
C ILE A 317 4.07 -1.93 22.87
N LEU A 318 4.47 -0.67 22.97
CA LEU A 318 5.77 -0.29 23.53
C LEU A 318 5.88 -0.69 25.01
N GLU A 319 4.83 -0.46 25.79
CA GLU A 319 4.77 -0.85 27.20
C GLU A 319 4.96 -2.36 27.37
N ILE A 320 4.16 -3.18 26.68
CA ILE A 320 4.24 -4.65 26.77
C ILE A 320 5.56 -5.19 26.22
N GLY A 321 6.14 -4.51 25.22
CA GLY A 321 7.47 -4.82 24.70
C GLY A 321 8.57 -4.72 25.75
N SER A 322 8.41 -3.81 26.72
CA SER A 322 9.38 -3.54 27.80
C SER A 322 9.32 -4.55 28.95
N TRP A 323 8.19 -5.23 29.14
CA TRP A 323 8.04 -6.23 30.20
C TRP A 323 8.92 -7.43 29.91
N THR A 324 9.28 -8.20 30.93
CA THR A 324 9.94 -9.50 30.80
C THR A 324 8.93 -10.60 30.46
N VAL A 325 9.41 -11.78 30.11
CA VAL A 325 8.54 -12.95 29.85
C VAL A 325 7.77 -13.37 31.10
N ASP A 326 8.40 -13.30 32.28
CA ASP A 326 7.76 -13.73 33.52
C ASP A 326 6.74 -12.70 34.02
N GLU A 327 7.04 -11.41 33.83
CA GLU A 327 6.07 -10.33 34.04
C GLU A 327 4.82 -10.53 33.17
N ILE A 328 4.98 -10.79 31.86
CA ILE A 328 3.83 -11.07 30.99
C ILE A 328 3.00 -12.26 31.48
N LYS A 329 3.64 -13.33 31.97
CA LYS A 329 2.92 -14.50 32.51
C LYS A 329 2.10 -14.14 33.76
N GLN A 330 2.63 -13.28 34.63
CA GLN A 330 1.92 -12.84 35.84
C GLN A 330 0.64 -12.08 35.50
N VAL A 331 0.69 -11.16 34.53
CA VAL A 331 -0.49 -10.34 34.16
C VAL A 331 -1.38 -10.97 33.10
N LYS A 332 -0.98 -12.09 32.49
CA LYS A 332 -1.70 -12.73 31.38
C LYS A 332 -3.20 -12.93 31.66
N ASN A 333 -3.54 -13.36 32.87
CA ASN A 333 -4.93 -13.63 33.25
C ASN A 333 -5.77 -12.35 33.41
N HIS A 334 -5.12 -11.21 33.66
CA HIS A 334 -5.76 -9.91 33.74
C HIS A 334 -5.87 -9.24 32.38
N LEU A 335 -4.86 -9.41 31.50
CA LEU A 335 -4.79 -8.73 30.21
C LEU A 335 -6.01 -8.95 29.31
N GLN A 336 -6.66 -10.11 29.39
CA GLN A 336 -7.90 -10.39 28.64
C GLN A 336 -9.08 -9.47 29.01
N TYR A 337 -8.99 -8.79 30.16
CA TYR A 337 -10.03 -7.90 30.69
C TYR A 337 -9.67 -6.42 30.54
N LEU A 338 -8.43 -6.09 30.21
CA LEU A 338 -7.98 -4.71 30.13
C LEU A 338 -8.12 -4.22 28.69
N ASP A 339 -8.45 -2.95 28.51
CA ASP A 339 -8.33 -2.27 27.22
C ASP A 339 -7.05 -1.42 27.17
N GLY A 340 -6.76 -0.84 26.02
CA GLY A 340 -5.57 0.00 25.87
C GLY A 340 -5.56 1.23 26.80
N LYS A 341 -6.72 1.81 27.13
CA LYS A 341 -6.80 2.96 28.05
C LYS A 341 -6.44 2.56 29.48
N THR A 342 -6.94 1.41 29.90
CA THR A 342 -6.71 0.81 31.22
C THR A 342 -5.22 0.56 31.43
N ILE A 343 -4.56 -0.08 30.46
CA ILE A 343 -3.11 -0.34 30.51
C ILE A 343 -2.32 0.98 30.58
N LEU A 344 -2.66 1.96 29.74
CA LEU A 344 -1.98 3.26 29.74
C LEU A 344 -2.13 4.04 31.03
N THR A 345 -3.23 3.83 31.76
CA THR A 345 -3.45 4.45 33.07
C THR A 345 -2.50 3.91 34.13
N LEU A 346 -2.08 2.65 33.99
CA LEU A 346 -1.15 1.98 34.89
C LEU A 346 0.33 2.20 34.53
N VAL A 347 0.64 2.64 33.31
CA VAL A 347 2.03 2.88 32.82
C VAL A 347 2.92 3.64 33.81
N PRO A 348 2.45 4.71 34.49
CA PRO A 348 3.28 5.45 35.44
C PRO A 348 3.81 4.62 36.63
N LEU A 349 3.20 3.48 36.94
CA LEU A 349 3.62 2.59 38.02
C LEU A 349 4.71 1.62 37.55
N PRO A 350 5.69 1.26 38.40
CA PRO A 350 6.56 0.12 38.12
C PRO A 350 5.75 -1.18 38.02
N PHE A 351 6.25 -2.16 37.27
CA PHE A 351 5.49 -3.38 36.96
C PHE A 351 4.90 -4.11 38.20
N PRO A 352 5.65 -4.33 39.30
CA PRO A 352 5.09 -4.99 40.49
C PRO A 352 3.88 -4.27 41.10
N TYR A 353 3.85 -2.94 40.99
CA TYR A 353 2.73 -2.12 41.49
C TYR A 353 1.51 -2.22 40.59
N LYS A 354 1.71 -2.38 39.27
CA LYS A 354 0.61 -2.66 38.32
C LYS A 354 -0.11 -3.95 38.72
N VAL A 355 0.66 -5.00 39.02
CA VAL A 355 0.12 -6.29 39.49
C VAL A 355 -0.61 -6.14 40.81
N ALA A 356 0.03 -5.50 41.81
CA ALA A 356 -0.56 -5.28 43.13
C ALA A 356 -1.92 -4.56 43.07
N VAL A 357 -2.05 -3.54 42.22
CA VAL A 357 -3.32 -2.83 42.00
C VAL A 357 -4.36 -3.74 41.36
N LEU A 358 -4.00 -4.48 40.31
CA LEU A 358 -4.93 -5.37 39.60
C LEU A 358 -5.42 -6.52 40.50
N GLU A 359 -4.54 -7.14 41.27
CA GLU A 359 -4.90 -8.20 42.22
C GLU A 359 -5.71 -7.65 43.40
N GLY A 360 -5.35 -6.48 43.92
CA GLY A 360 -6.13 -5.82 44.98
C GLY A 360 -7.55 -5.52 44.54
N LEU A 361 -7.73 -5.00 43.32
CA LEU A 361 -9.05 -4.75 42.73
C LEU A 361 -9.80 -6.04 42.44
N TRP A 362 -9.12 -7.09 41.98
CA TRP A 362 -9.72 -8.40 41.77
C TRP A 362 -10.30 -8.95 43.08
N ASP A 363 -9.53 -8.90 44.17
CA ASP A 363 -9.96 -9.40 45.48
C ASP A 363 -11.08 -8.53 46.09
N LYS A 364 -10.98 -7.21 45.97
CA LYS A 364 -11.97 -6.26 46.52
C LYS A 364 -13.27 -6.25 45.74
N LEU A 365 -13.22 -6.06 44.42
CA LEU A 365 -14.39 -5.81 43.57
C LEU A 365 -14.86 -7.06 42.81
N GLY A 366 -14.01 -8.08 42.70
CA GLY A 366 -14.37 -9.36 42.10
C GLY A 366 -14.34 -9.37 40.57
N ARG A 367 -14.66 -10.55 40.02
CA ARG A 367 -14.64 -10.84 38.59
C ARG A 367 -15.57 -9.93 37.77
N ASP A 368 -16.76 -9.63 38.27
CA ASP A 368 -17.74 -8.78 37.57
C ASP A 368 -17.19 -7.39 37.23
N PHE A 369 -16.47 -6.79 38.18
CA PHE A 369 -15.79 -5.52 37.95
C PHE A 369 -14.69 -5.67 36.93
N MET A 370 -13.91 -6.75 36.98
CA MET A 370 -12.82 -6.96 36.04
C MET A 370 -13.33 -7.18 34.62
N GLU A 371 -14.43 -7.91 34.43
CA GLU A 371 -14.98 -8.16 33.09
C GLU A 371 -15.65 -6.93 32.45
N THR A 372 -16.25 -6.03 33.25
CA THR A 372 -17.10 -4.96 32.70
C THR A 372 -16.84 -3.57 33.29
N GLY A 373 -16.40 -3.51 34.55
CA GLY A 373 -16.17 -2.26 35.28
C GLY A 373 -14.83 -1.62 34.99
N ILE A 374 -13.75 -2.40 34.88
CA ILE A 374 -12.37 -1.89 34.83
C ILE A 374 -12.10 -1.06 33.56
N THR A 375 -12.74 -1.42 32.44
CA THR A 375 -12.64 -0.73 31.15
C THR A 375 -13.69 0.37 30.96
N SER A 376 -14.63 0.52 31.90
CA SER A 376 -15.60 1.63 31.89
C SER A 376 -14.92 2.96 32.20
N ASP A 377 -15.53 4.08 31.81
CA ASP A 377 -15.01 5.42 32.13
C ASP A 377 -14.83 5.63 33.64
N GLY A 378 -15.70 5.02 34.47
CA GLY A 378 -15.57 5.02 35.93
C GLY A 378 -14.37 4.20 36.40
N GLY A 379 -14.15 3.02 35.81
CA GLY A 379 -13.00 2.15 36.13
C GLY A 379 -11.67 2.78 35.76
N VAL A 380 -11.58 3.41 34.59
CA VAL A 380 -10.38 4.14 34.14
C VAL A 380 -10.10 5.34 35.07
N LYS A 381 -11.12 6.09 35.49
CA LYS A 381 -10.96 7.18 36.47
C LYS A 381 -10.50 6.68 37.85
N LEU A 382 -11.06 5.56 38.31
CA LEU A 382 -10.63 4.91 39.55
C LEU A 382 -9.15 4.54 39.47
N LEU A 383 -8.73 3.86 38.40
CA LEU A 383 -7.32 3.47 38.20
C LEU A 383 -6.38 4.67 38.11
N ALA A 384 -6.80 5.75 37.45
CA ALA A 384 -6.02 6.97 37.36
C ALA A 384 -5.82 7.60 38.74
N THR A 385 -6.86 7.60 39.56
CA THR A 385 -6.83 8.11 40.94
C THR A 385 -5.93 7.23 41.81
N LEU A 386 -6.11 5.91 41.79
CA LEU A 386 -5.25 4.97 42.53
C LEU A 386 -3.78 5.12 42.13
N THR A 387 -3.50 5.20 40.83
CA THR A 387 -2.13 5.37 40.32
C THR A 387 -1.50 6.65 40.85
N LYS A 388 -2.24 7.76 40.84
CA LYS A 388 -1.77 9.05 41.36
C LYS A 388 -1.51 9.00 42.86
N GLU A 389 -2.42 8.42 43.63
CA GLU A 389 -2.28 8.31 45.09
C GLU A 389 -1.10 7.41 45.48
N ILE A 390 -0.92 6.26 44.82
CA ILE A 390 0.21 5.35 45.07
C ILE A 390 1.54 6.04 44.81
N ILE A 391 1.63 6.85 43.73
CA ILE A 391 2.82 7.65 43.45
C ILE A 391 3.01 8.72 44.53
N GLY A 392 1.95 9.42 44.93
CA GLY A 392 1.98 10.45 45.97
C GLY A 392 2.41 9.94 47.35
N MET A 393 2.06 8.70 47.68
CA MET A 393 2.50 8.03 48.90
C MET A 393 4.00 7.65 48.92
N GLY A 394 4.66 7.69 47.76
CA GLY A 394 6.05 7.30 47.58
C GLY A 394 6.22 5.79 47.47
N ILE A 395 6.50 5.32 46.25
CA ILE A 395 6.75 3.90 45.94
C ILE A 395 7.91 3.31 46.75
N GLU A 396 8.95 4.09 47.05
CA GLU A 396 10.11 3.63 47.83
C GLU A 396 9.76 3.24 49.28
N LYS A 397 8.69 3.82 49.84
CA LYS A 397 8.27 3.61 51.23
C LYS A 397 7.17 2.56 51.38
N ASN A 398 6.57 2.14 50.26
CA ASN A 398 5.42 1.26 50.26
C ASN A 398 5.66 0.14 49.26
N PRO A 399 6.05 -1.07 49.70
CA PRO A 399 6.26 -2.19 48.80
C PRO A 399 4.95 -2.64 48.12
N PRO A 400 5.03 -3.35 46.99
CA PRO A 400 3.85 -3.80 46.23
C PRO A 400 2.81 -4.52 47.08
N ASP A 401 3.23 -5.44 47.95
CA ASP A 401 2.34 -6.23 48.81
C ASP A 401 1.49 -5.33 49.74
N LYS A 402 2.12 -4.28 50.28
CA LYS A 402 1.43 -3.27 51.09
C LYS A 402 0.43 -2.46 50.25
N ILE A 403 0.78 -2.13 49.02
CA ILE A 403 -0.15 -1.45 48.11
C ILE A 403 -1.36 -2.34 47.81
N GLN A 404 -1.13 -3.62 47.52
CA GLN A 404 -2.18 -4.60 47.32
C GLN A 404 -3.11 -4.67 48.54
N ASP A 405 -2.55 -4.75 49.76
CA ASP A 405 -3.33 -4.76 51.00
C ASP A 405 -4.13 -3.46 51.20
N LEU A 406 -3.56 -2.31 50.85
CA LEU A 406 -4.27 -1.03 50.92
C LEU A 406 -5.45 -0.98 49.94
N VAL A 407 -5.29 -1.48 48.72
CA VAL A 407 -6.39 -1.63 47.74
C VAL A 407 -7.48 -2.58 48.24
N LYS A 408 -7.11 -3.63 48.98
CA LYS A 408 -8.08 -4.57 49.60
C LYS A 408 -8.78 -3.98 50.83
N SER A 409 -8.11 -3.10 51.57
CA SER A 409 -8.62 -2.49 52.78
C SER A 409 -9.71 -1.44 52.50
N GLU A 410 -10.15 -0.72 53.52
CA GLU A 410 -11.09 0.40 53.38
C GLU A 410 -10.39 1.70 52.93
N PHE A 411 -9.05 1.72 52.86
CA PHE A 411 -8.26 2.93 52.61
C PHE A 411 -8.63 3.65 51.31
N PHE A 412 -9.01 2.91 50.27
CA PHE A 412 -9.39 3.47 48.97
C PHE A 412 -10.90 3.36 48.68
N ASP A 413 -11.74 3.02 49.68
CA ASP A 413 -13.17 2.75 49.46
C ASP A 413 -13.92 3.99 48.98
N ASP A 414 -13.50 5.19 49.39
CA ASP A 414 -14.05 6.47 48.93
C ASP A 414 -13.94 6.65 47.40
N PHE A 415 -12.93 6.03 46.77
CA PHE A 415 -12.78 6.04 45.31
C PHE A 415 -13.56 4.92 44.61
N MET A 416 -13.96 3.87 45.36
CA MET A 416 -14.61 2.67 44.83
C MET A 416 -16.12 2.59 45.11
N VAL A 417 -16.70 3.60 45.76
CA VAL A 417 -18.11 3.61 46.24
C VAL A 417 -19.09 3.11 45.16
N GLU A 418 -19.00 3.63 43.94
CA GLU A 418 -19.90 3.26 42.83
C GLU A 418 -19.88 1.74 42.54
N PHE A 419 -18.71 1.10 42.67
CA PHE A 419 -18.53 -0.32 42.38
C PHE A 419 -18.86 -1.21 43.59
N LEU A 420 -18.56 -0.73 44.80
CA LEU A 420 -18.90 -1.42 46.05
C LEU A 420 -20.41 -1.50 46.26
N GLU A 421 -21.16 -0.45 45.93
CA GLU A 421 -22.63 -0.46 46.01
C GLU A 421 -23.26 -1.41 45.00
N LYS A 422 -22.71 -1.48 43.77
CA LYS A 422 -23.16 -2.44 42.75
C LYS A 422 -22.91 -3.88 43.18
N LYS A 423 -21.79 -4.15 43.88
CA LYS A 423 -21.47 -5.47 44.42
C LYS A 423 -22.44 -5.90 45.53
N LYS A 424 -22.88 -4.98 46.40
CA LYS A 424 -23.83 -5.27 47.50
C LYS A 424 -25.28 -5.51 47.04
N LYS A 425 -25.64 -5.04 45.83
CA LYS A 425 -26.99 -5.17 45.25
C LYS A 425 -27.18 -6.48 44.47
N LYS A 426 -26.12 -7.22 44.22
CA LYS A 426 -26.14 -8.59 43.70
C LYS A 426 -25.92 -9.56 44.86
#